data_AF-A0AAW1TQZ7-F1
#
_entry.id   AF-A0AAW1TQZ7-F1
#
_cell.length_a   1.000
_cell.length_b   1.000
_cell.length_c   1.000
_cell.angle_alpha   90.00
_cell.angle_beta   90.00
_cell.angle_gamma   90.00
#
_symmetry.space_group_name_H-M   'P 1'
#
loop_
_entity.id
_entity.type
_entity.pdbx_description
1 polymer ?
#
loop_
_entity_poly.entity_id
_entity_poly.type
_entity_poly.pdbx_seq_one_letter_code
_entity_poly.pdbx_strand_id
1 'polypeptide(L)'
;MVNGHEYVLSNINKYEDWSNFREIDMSTLKKYVKKLKKVGGGENGITTDIFRDFIMVAANRILDIVNVSLCYGEFPEEWKMTTVIPVPKNRKLRNAMNLDL
;
A
#
# COMPACT_ATOMS: atom_id res chain seq x y z
N MET A 1 -35.07 17.77 -7.72
CA MET A 1 -33.77 17.42 -8.33
C MET A 1 -32.70 17.91 -7.39
N VAL A 2 -32.14 17.00 -6.59
CA VAL A 2 -31.11 17.33 -5.59
C VAL A 2 -29.76 17.15 -6.29
N ASN A 3 -28.98 18.21 -6.40
CA ASN A 3 -27.72 18.21 -7.14
C ASN A 3 -26.72 17.26 -6.46
N GLY A 4 -26.39 16.15 -7.13
CA GLY A 4 -25.49 15.11 -6.63
C GLY A 4 -24.07 15.60 -6.28
N HIS A 5 -23.70 16.81 -6.70
CA HIS A 5 -22.44 17.46 -6.32
C HIS A 5 -22.40 17.95 -4.87
N GLU A 6 -23.56 18.26 -4.27
CA GLU A 6 -23.62 18.81 -2.90
C GLU A 6 -23.49 17.70 -1.84
N TYR A 7 -23.80 16.44 -2.21
CA TYR A 7 -23.71 15.27 -1.33
C TYR A 7 -22.28 14.75 -1.14
N VAL A 8 -21.37 15.05 -2.07
CA VAL A 8 -19.96 14.60 -1.99
C VAL A 8 -19.18 15.48 -1.00
N LEU A 9 -19.51 16.77 -0.91
CA LEU A 9 -18.80 17.73 -0.05
C LEU A 9 -19.20 17.62 1.43
N SER A 10 -20.40 17.11 1.75
CA SER A 10 -20.87 16.98 3.13
C SER A 10 -20.24 15.81 3.90
N ASN A 11 -19.62 14.85 3.20
CA ASN A 11 -18.97 13.68 3.80
C ASN A 11 -17.45 13.81 4.02
N ILE A 12 -16.83 14.91 3.58
CA ILE A 12 -15.40 15.17 3.77
C ILE A 12 -15.06 15.49 5.24
N ASN A 13 -16.07 15.90 6.04
CA ASN A 13 -15.87 16.45 7.39
C ASN A 13 -15.79 15.41 8.53
N LYS A 14 -15.57 14.12 8.26
CA LYS A 14 -15.50 13.10 9.33
C LYS A 14 -14.09 12.70 9.76
N TYR A 15 -13.05 13.16 9.07
CA TYR A 15 -11.67 12.76 9.37
C TYR A 15 -10.75 13.98 9.43
N GLU A 16 -10.13 14.13 10.60
CA GLU A 16 -8.94 14.91 10.99
C GLU A 16 -8.60 16.15 10.16
N ASP A 17 -8.46 17.28 10.86
CA ASP A 17 -8.02 18.57 10.33
C ASP A 17 -6.77 18.47 9.42
N TRP A 18 -7.00 18.39 8.10
CA TRP A 18 -5.95 18.38 7.07
C TRP A 18 -5.27 19.74 6.89
N SER A 19 -5.73 20.78 7.59
CA SER A 19 -5.15 22.14 7.53
C SER A 19 -3.70 22.20 8.01
N ASN A 20 -3.22 21.15 8.69
CA ASN A 20 -1.86 21.03 9.20
C ASN A 20 -1.00 20.00 8.46
N PHE A 21 -1.40 19.57 7.26
CA PHE A 21 -0.60 18.62 6.48
C PHE A 21 0.83 19.13 6.24
N ARG A 22 1.81 18.25 6.49
CA ARG A 22 3.21 18.49 6.17
C ARG A 22 3.71 17.37 5.28
N GLU A 23 4.37 17.76 4.19
CA GLU A 23 5.08 16.82 3.33
C GLU A 23 6.06 15.98 4.15
N ILE A 24 6.15 14.70 3.80
CA ILE A 24 7.17 13.84 4.37
C ILE A 24 8.50 14.10 3.69
N ASP A 25 9.59 13.92 4.44
CA ASP A 25 10.94 14.02 3.91
C ASP A 25 11.49 12.64 3.51
N MET A 26 12.61 12.65 2.80
CA MET A 26 13.29 11.43 2.36
C MET A 26 13.68 10.51 3.53
N SER A 27 14.05 11.08 4.68
CA SER A 27 14.44 10.32 5.86
C SER A 27 13.25 9.54 6.43
N THR A 28 12.09 10.18 6.49
CA THR A 28 10.82 9.60 6.91
C THR A 28 10.37 8.52 5.95
N LEU A 29 10.44 8.75 4.64
CA LEU A 29 10.12 7.73 3.63
C LEU A 29 10.97 6.48 3.82
N LYS A 30 12.30 6.62 3.90
CA LYS A 30 13.22 5.49 4.10
C LYS A 30 12.94 4.75 5.41
N LYS A 31 12.60 5.47 6.49
CA LYS A 31 12.21 4.89 7.77
C LYS A 31 10.96 4.02 7.65
N TYR A 32 9.95 4.46 6.91
CA TYR A 32 8.72 3.68 6.70
C TYR A 32 8.95 2.46 5.82
N VAL A 33 9.71 2.62 4.73
CA VAL A 33 10.05 1.51 3.82
C VAL A 33 10.82 0.41 4.56
N LYS A 34 11.75 0.77 5.44
CA LYS A 34 12.49 -0.18 6.29
C LYS A 34 11.58 -0.95 7.25
N LYS A 35 10.47 -0.35 7.69
CA LYS A 35 9.50 -0.95 8.62
C LYS A 35 8.44 -1.81 7.93
N LEU A 36 8.39 -1.86 6.60
CA LEU A 36 7.47 -2.71 5.88
C LEU A 36 7.65 -4.17 6.32
N LYS A 37 6.54 -4.84 6.66
CA LYS A 37 6.54 -6.27 6.99
C LYS A 37 7.06 -7.06 5.80
N LYS A 38 7.74 -8.17 6.04
CA LYS A 38 8.14 -9.06 4.96
C LYS A 38 6.89 -9.73 4.38
N VAL A 39 6.61 -9.50 3.09
CA VAL A 39 5.48 -10.10 2.38
C VAL A 39 5.99 -10.68 1.06
N GLY A 40 5.46 -11.84 0.69
CA GLY A 40 5.68 -12.44 -0.62
C GLY A 40 5.10 -11.58 -1.74
N GLY A 41 5.63 -11.72 -2.95
CA GLY A 41 5.31 -10.85 -4.08
C GLY A 41 3.99 -11.11 -4.78
N GLY A 42 3.06 -11.86 -4.18
CA GLY A 42 1.77 -12.18 -4.82
C GLY A 42 1.94 -12.72 -6.24
N GLU A 43 1.04 -12.32 -7.14
CA GLU A 43 1.03 -12.72 -8.56
C GLU A 43 2.10 -12.00 -9.41
N ASN A 44 2.52 -10.79 -9.01
CA ASN A 44 3.50 -9.99 -9.78
C ASN A 44 4.96 -10.26 -9.39
N GLY A 45 5.21 -11.10 -8.37
CA GLY A 45 6.54 -11.46 -7.92
C GLY A 45 7.30 -10.35 -7.16
N ILE A 46 6.70 -9.17 -6.95
CA ILE A 46 7.37 -8.04 -6.30
C ILE A 46 7.31 -8.21 -4.78
N THR A 47 8.32 -8.88 -4.24
CA THR A 47 8.45 -9.02 -2.78
C THR A 47 8.81 -7.69 -2.13
N THR A 48 8.57 -7.59 -0.82
CA THR A 48 9.01 -6.42 -0.06
C THR A 48 10.51 -6.25 -0.02
N ASP A 49 11.29 -7.31 -0.26
CA ASP A 49 12.76 -7.21 -0.32
C ASP A 49 13.17 -6.54 -1.65
N ILE A 50 12.59 -6.98 -2.78
CA ILE A 50 12.76 -6.33 -4.10
C ILE A 50 12.34 -4.86 -4.05
N PHE A 51 11.23 -4.56 -3.38
CA PHE A 51 10.77 -3.18 -3.22
C PHE A 51 11.75 -2.31 -2.43
N ARG A 52 12.38 -2.85 -1.38
CA ARG A 52 13.42 -2.13 -0.62
C ARG A 52 14.65 -1.85 -1.46
N ASP A 53 15.05 -2.77 -2.34
CA ASP A 53 16.18 -2.55 -3.24
C ASP A 53 15.83 -1.49 -4.30
N PHE A 54 14.63 -1.59 -4.88
CA PHE A 54 14.11 -0.62 -5.85
C PHE A 54 14.02 0.80 -5.29
N ILE A 55 13.62 0.96 -4.02
CA ILE A 55 13.51 2.27 -3.39
C ILE A 55 14.83 3.03 -3.43
N MET A 56 15.99 2.34 -3.43
CA MET A 56 17.30 3.00 -3.43
C MET A 56 17.54 3.82 -4.70
N VAL A 57 16.89 3.43 -5.80
CA VAL A 57 17.02 4.08 -7.11
C VAL A 57 15.84 5.01 -7.39
N ALA A 58 14.63 4.62 -6.98
CA ALA A 58 13.40 5.36 -7.29
C ALA A 58 12.89 6.27 -6.16
N ALA A 59 13.66 6.44 -5.08
CA ALA A 59 13.20 7.12 -3.86
C ALA A 59 12.54 8.49 -4.11
N ASN A 60 13.15 9.32 -4.96
CA ASN A 60 12.64 10.67 -5.24
C ASN A 60 11.25 10.61 -5.87
N ARG A 61 11.06 9.75 -6.88
CA ARG A 61 9.77 9.63 -7.56
C ARG A 61 8.69 9.07 -6.64
N ILE A 62 9.06 8.15 -5.76
CA ILE A 62 8.14 7.60 -4.76
C ILE A 62 7.77 8.67 -3.72
N LEU A 63 8.74 9.49 -3.31
CA LEU A 63 8.49 10.61 -2.39
C LEU A 63 7.46 11.58 -2.99
N ASP A 64 7.64 11.95 -4.26
CA ASP A 64 6.71 12.82 -4.98
C ASP A 64 5.30 12.21 -5.00
N ILE A 65 5.17 10.93 -5.37
CA ILE A 65 3.88 10.23 -5.42
C ILE A 65 3.23 10.24 -4.04
N VAL A 66 3.97 9.92 -2.98
CA VAL A 66 3.42 9.89 -1.62
C VAL A 66 2.97 11.28 -1.17
N ASN A 67 3.78 12.31 -1.39
CA ASN A 67 3.43 13.67 -0.99
C ASN A 67 2.25 14.22 -1.79
N VAL A 68 2.18 13.95 -3.10
CA VAL A 68 1.02 14.28 -3.94
C VAL A 68 -0.23 13.56 -3.42
N SER A 69 -0.14 12.26 -3.18
CA SER A 69 -1.29 11.49 -2.67
C SER A 69 -1.78 11.98 -1.32
N LEU A 70 -0.87 12.34 -0.42
CA LEU A 70 -1.24 12.91 0.88
C LEU A 70 -1.79 14.34 0.75
N CYS A 71 -1.30 15.15 -0.19
CA CYS A 71 -1.74 16.53 -0.36
C CYS A 71 -3.14 16.62 -0.96
N TYR A 72 -3.45 15.78 -1.96
CA TYR A 72 -4.74 15.80 -2.67
C TYR A 72 -5.74 14.79 -2.09
N GLY A 73 -5.31 13.89 -1.21
CA GLY A 73 -6.15 12.79 -0.71
C GLY A 73 -6.44 11.73 -1.79
N GLU A 74 -5.73 11.78 -2.91
CA GLU A 74 -5.91 10.88 -4.05
C GLU A 74 -4.83 9.80 -4.04
N PHE A 75 -5.24 8.55 -3.86
CA PHE A 75 -4.35 7.40 -3.86
C PHE A 75 -4.51 6.63 -5.18
N PRO A 76 -3.43 5.98 -5.67
CA PRO A 76 -3.54 5.09 -6.82
C PRO A 76 -4.65 4.06 -6.60
N GLU A 77 -5.62 4.01 -7.51
CA GLU A 77 -6.73 3.06 -7.47
C GLU A 77 -6.19 1.62 -7.60
N GLU A 78 -6.68 0.70 -6.79
CA GLU A 78 -6.05 -0.60 -6.54
C GLU A 78 -5.82 -1.43 -7.82
N TRP A 79 -4.56 -1.83 -8.07
CA TRP A 79 -4.21 -2.90 -9.02
C TRP A 79 -3.74 -4.16 -8.29
N LYS A 80 -4.46 -4.60 -7.26
CA LYS A 80 -4.10 -5.83 -6.54
C LYS A 80 -4.95 -7.00 -6.98
N MET A 81 -4.51 -7.68 -8.03
CA MET A 81 -4.93 -9.06 -8.28
C MET A 81 -4.24 -9.96 -7.25
N THR A 82 -5.01 -10.84 -6.62
CA THR A 82 -4.47 -11.76 -5.60
C THR A 82 -4.97 -13.17 -5.83
N THR A 83 -4.04 -14.11 -5.87
CA THR A 83 -4.37 -15.54 -5.86
C THR A 83 -4.78 -15.94 -4.45
N VAL A 84 -6.02 -16.43 -4.28
CA VAL A 84 -6.48 -16.99 -3.01
C VAL A 84 -6.04 -18.44 -2.93
N ILE A 85 -5.00 -18.72 -2.14
CA ILE A 85 -4.53 -20.08 -1.89
C ILE A 85 -5.04 -20.51 -0.51
N PRO A 86 -5.93 -21.51 -0.41
CA PRO A 86 -6.37 -22.02 0.88
C PRO A 86 -5.21 -22.74 1.58
N VAL A 87 -4.84 -22.27 2.77
CA VAL A 87 -3.78 -22.89 3.59
C VAL A 87 -4.41 -23.68 4.75
N PRO A 88 -4.28 -25.02 4.77
CA PRO A 88 -4.81 -25.82 5.86
C PRO A 88 -4.19 -25.44 7.21
N LYS A 89 -5.04 -25.27 8.23
CA LYS A 89 -4.60 -24.96 9.60
C LYS A 89 -3.87 -26.14 10.26
N ASN A 90 -4.18 -27.37 9.85
CA ASN A 90 -3.53 -28.58 10.35
C ASN A 90 -2.12 -28.73 9.78
N ARG A 91 -1.12 -28.81 10.66
CA ARG A 91 0.30 -28.92 10.31
C ARG A 91 0.62 -30.17 9.47
N LYS A 92 -0.06 -31.30 9.71
CA LYS A 92 0.12 -32.53 8.92
C LYS A 92 -0.35 -32.35 7.47
N LEU A 93 -1.52 -31.73 7.29
CA LEU A 93 -2.09 -31.44 5.97
C LEU A 93 -1.25 -30.42 5.20
N ARG A 94 -0.69 -29.43 5.90
CA ARG A 94 0.21 -28.43 5.31
C ARG A 94 1.50 -29.05 4.77
N ASN A 95 2.10 -29.99 5.51
CA ASN A 95 3.33 -30.64 5.09
C ASN A 95 3.11 -31.60 3.90
N ALA A 96 1.93 -32.23 3.82
CA ALA A 96 1.58 -33.10 2.69
C ALA A 96 1.42 -32.30 1.38
N MET A 97 0.87 -31.09 1.44
CA MET A 97 0.71 -30.22 0.25
C MET A 97 2.04 -29.62 -0.27
N ASN A 98 3.10 -29.59 0.53
CA ASN A 98 4.41 -29.05 0.13
C ASN A 98 5.31 -30.09 -0.59
N LEU A 99 4.83 -31.32 -0.82
CA LEU A 99 5.58 -32.40 -1.48
C LEU A 99 5.26 -32.52 -2.98
N ASP A 100 4.29 -31.77 -3.49
CA ASP A 100 3.83 -31.81 -4.88
C ASP A 100 4.22 -30.55 -5.70
N LEU A 101 5.26 -29.82 -5.28
CA LEU A 101 5.87 -28.69 -6.01
C LEU A 101 7.36 -28.90 -6.23
#